data_AF-A0A8H2VJP2-F1
#
_entry.id   AF-A0A8H2VJP2-F1
#
_cell.length_a   1.000
_cell.length_b   1.000
_cell.length_c   1.000
_cell.angle_alpha   90.00
_cell.angle_beta   90.00
_cell.angle_gamma   90.00
#
_symmetry.space_group_name_H-M   'P 1'
#
loop_
_entity.id
_entity.type
_entity.pdbx_description
1 polymer ?
#
loop_
_entity_poly.entity_id
_entity_poly.type
_entity_poly.pdbx_seq_one_letter_code
_entity_poly.pdbx_strand_id
1 'polypeptide(L)'
;MSDNDETQVLAQLKGKLWYHLEMMLQDIESRDSNTAHVTHSKKYINAMVEVVLTKLQDMTADLEAFAKHDTGRQTREINTADLCLYLRNSPQLQQTITPNK
;
A
#
# COMPACT_ATOMS: atom_id res chain seq x y z
N MET A 1 12.88 -4.00 21.84
CA MET A 1 12.40 -5.30 21.31
C MET A 1 13.62 -6.10 20.93
N SER A 2 13.57 -7.42 21.01
CA SER A 2 14.68 -8.25 20.48
C SER A 2 14.58 -8.29 18.96
N ASP A 3 15.70 -8.39 18.24
CA ASP A 3 15.71 -8.50 16.76
C ASP A 3 14.83 -9.65 16.24
N ASN A 4 14.64 -10.68 17.07
CA ASN A 4 13.76 -11.81 16.79
C ASN A 4 12.28 -11.41 16.74
N ASP A 5 11.86 -10.46 17.60
CA ASP A 5 10.49 -9.97 17.64
C ASP A 5 10.15 -9.15 16.39
N GLU A 6 11.07 -8.30 15.93
CA GLU A 6 10.87 -7.48 14.73
C GLU A 6 10.80 -8.34 13.46
N THR A 7 11.66 -9.34 13.36
CA THR A 7 11.65 -10.32 12.26
C THR A 7 10.33 -11.09 12.24
N GLN A 8 9.84 -11.53 13.40
CA GLN A 8 8.57 -12.24 13.51
C GLN A 8 7.39 -11.35 13.14
N VAL A 9 7.36 -10.10 13.61
CA VAL A 9 6.31 -9.14 13.25
C VAL A 9 6.31 -8.87 11.76
N LEU A 10 7.49 -8.66 11.14
CA LEU A 10 7.60 -8.46 9.70
C LEU A 10 7.07 -9.66 8.91
N ALA A 11 7.41 -10.88 9.32
CA ALA A 11 6.90 -12.09 8.69
C ALA A 11 5.37 -12.18 8.78
N GLN A 12 4.78 -11.83 9.92
CA GLN A 12 3.32 -11.79 10.10
C GLN A 12 2.66 -10.72 9.21
N LEU A 13 3.26 -9.53 9.10
CA LEU A 13 2.77 -8.46 8.24
C LEU A 13 2.82 -8.87 6.76
N LYS A 14 3.92 -9.49 6.31
CA LYS A 14 4.04 -10.04 4.95
C LYS A 14 3.00 -11.12 4.66
N GLY A 15 2.74 -12.01 5.62
CA GLY A 15 1.68 -13.03 5.48
C GLY A 15 0.28 -12.43 5.32
N LYS A 16 -0.04 -11.39 6.08
CA LYS A 16 -1.32 -10.66 5.94
C LYS A 16 -1.41 -9.92 4.60
N LEU A 17 -0.32 -9.27 4.18
CA LEU A 17 -0.25 -8.58 2.89
C LEU A 17 -0.45 -9.56 1.73
N TRP A 18 0.21 -10.72 1.79
CA TRP A 18 0.07 -11.79 0.80
C TRP A 18 -1.40 -12.21 0.64
N TYR A 19 -2.10 -12.46 1.75
CA TYR A 19 -3.51 -12.85 1.74
C TYR A 19 -4.40 -11.78 1.07
N HIS A 20 -4.21 -10.50 1.42
CA HIS A 20 -4.99 -9.43 0.81
C HIS A 20 -4.72 -9.28 -0.69
N LEU A 21 -3.46 -9.43 -1.12
CA LEU A 21 -3.10 -9.39 -2.54
C LEU A 21 -3.71 -10.56 -3.31
N GLU A 22 -3.71 -11.78 -2.75
CA GLU A 22 -4.38 -12.93 -3.36
C GLU A 22 -5.87 -12.69 -3.54
N MET A 23 -6.56 -12.20 -2.50
CA MET A 23 -8.00 -11.91 -2.57
C MET A 23 -8.32 -10.82 -3.60
N MET A 24 -7.50 -9.76 -3.69
CA MET A 24 -7.68 -8.71 -4.69
C MET A 24 -7.49 -9.24 -6.11
N LEU A 25 -6.49 -10.09 -6.36
CA LEU A 25 -6.27 -10.69 -7.67
C LEU A 25 -7.40 -11.62 -8.06
N GLN A 26 -7.89 -12.46 -7.14
CA GLN A 26 -9.03 -13.34 -7.40
C GLN A 26 -10.31 -12.55 -7.72
N ASP A 27 -10.56 -11.44 -7.01
CA ASP A 27 -11.69 -10.55 -7.30
C ASP A 27 -11.55 -9.92 -8.70
N ILE A 28 -10.36 -9.43 -9.07
CA ILE A 28 -10.09 -8.87 -10.40
C ILE A 28 -10.29 -9.92 -11.50
N GLU A 29 -9.72 -11.12 -11.34
CA GLU A 29 -9.86 -12.25 -12.29
C GLU A 29 -11.31 -12.69 -12.46
N SER A 30 -12.12 -12.61 -11.39
CA SER A 30 -13.54 -13.00 -11.43
C SER A 30 -14.44 -11.99 -12.16
N ARG A 31 -14.04 -10.72 -12.21
CA ARG A 31 -14.84 -9.62 -12.78
C ARG A 31 -14.64 -9.43 -14.28
N ASP A 32 -13.50 -9.84 -14.80
CA ASP A 32 -13.18 -9.68 -16.21
C ASP A 32 -13.60 -10.92 -17.01
N SER A 33 -14.87 -10.94 -17.44
CA SER A 33 -15.43 -12.02 -18.27
C SER A 33 -14.88 -12.06 -19.70
N ASN A 34 -14.07 -11.08 -20.11
CA ASN A 34 -13.58 -10.91 -21.47
C ASN A 34 -12.09 -11.25 -21.65
N THR A 35 -11.34 -11.46 -20.58
CA THR A 35 -9.96 -11.94 -20.66
C THR A 35 -9.92 -13.44 -20.40
N ALA A 36 -9.34 -14.19 -21.35
CA ALA A 36 -9.20 -15.64 -21.25
C ALA A 36 -8.59 -16.02 -19.90
N HIS A 37 -9.34 -16.73 -19.04
CA HIS A 37 -8.97 -17.23 -17.70
C HIS A 37 -7.53 -16.90 -17.27
N VAL A 38 -7.28 -15.63 -16.96
CA VAL A 38 -5.95 -15.20 -16.51
C VAL A 38 -5.81 -15.74 -15.10
N THR A 39 -4.73 -16.47 -14.86
CA THR A 39 -4.41 -17.00 -13.54
C THR A 39 -3.05 -16.48 -13.12
N HIS A 40 -2.92 -16.08 -11.87
CA HIS A 40 -1.65 -15.66 -11.28
C HIS A 40 -0.90 -16.83 -10.64
N SER A 41 0.43 -16.79 -10.72
CA SER A 41 1.28 -17.78 -10.05
C SER A 41 1.58 -17.38 -8.60
N LYS A 42 1.87 -18.36 -7.74
CA LYS A 42 2.34 -18.07 -6.36
C LYS A 42 3.60 -17.22 -6.32
N LYS A 43 4.51 -17.40 -7.29
CA LYS A 43 5.73 -16.57 -7.41
C LYS A 43 5.40 -15.12 -7.72
N TYR A 44 4.35 -14.87 -8.51
CA TYR A 44 3.89 -13.53 -8.82
C TYR A 44 3.38 -12.81 -7.55
N ILE A 45 2.53 -13.47 -6.74
CA ILE A 45 2.06 -12.88 -5.48
C ILE A 45 3.25 -12.59 -4.54
N ASN A 46 4.19 -13.52 -4.41
CA ASN A 46 5.37 -13.31 -3.56
C ASN A 46 6.19 -12.10 -4.01
N ALA A 47 6.37 -11.90 -5.32
CA ALA A 47 7.04 -10.71 -5.83
C ALA A 47 6.22 -9.43 -5.56
N MET A 48 4.90 -9.48 -5.72
CA MET A 48 4.00 -8.36 -5.40
C MET A 48 4.06 -7.98 -3.92
N VAL A 49 4.16 -8.94 -2.99
CA VAL A 49 4.32 -8.66 -1.57
C VAL A 49 5.53 -7.78 -1.30
N GLU A 50 6.69 -8.10 -1.90
CA GLU A 50 7.90 -7.30 -1.72
C GLU A 50 7.77 -5.92 -2.35
N VAL A 51 7.22 -5.83 -3.58
CA VAL A 51 7.01 -4.55 -4.26
C VAL A 51 6.08 -3.64 -3.46
N VAL A 52 4.95 -4.16 -3.00
CA VAL A 52 3.97 -3.40 -2.23
C VAL A 52 4.52 -3.02 -0.87
N LEU A 53 5.26 -3.91 -0.20
CA LEU A 53 5.92 -3.58 1.06
C LEU A 53 6.90 -2.42 0.90
N THR A 54 7.81 -2.50 -0.08
CA THR A 54 8.75 -1.40 -0.38
C THR A 54 7.98 -0.12 -0.69
N LYS A 55 6.90 -0.20 -1.48
CA LYS A 55 6.13 0.99 -1.84
C LYS A 55 5.42 1.61 -0.64
N LEU A 56 4.93 0.81 0.30
CA LEU A 56 4.35 1.28 1.56
C LEU A 56 5.40 1.96 2.44
N GLN A 57 6.62 1.42 2.51
CA GLN A 57 7.72 2.03 3.27
C GLN A 57 8.11 3.40 2.70
N ASP A 58 8.27 3.50 1.37
CA ASP A 58 8.55 4.76 0.68
C ASP A 58 7.44 5.79 0.95
N MET A 59 6.18 5.36 0.82
CA MET A 59 5.02 6.21 1.06
C MET A 59 4.97 6.69 2.52
N THR A 60 5.26 5.84 3.50
CA THR A 60 5.33 6.25 4.91
C THR A 60 6.38 7.33 5.13
N ALA A 61 7.59 7.17 4.57
CA ALA A 61 8.65 8.16 4.70
C ALA A 61 8.27 9.53 4.12
N ASP A 62 7.63 9.54 2.94
CA ASP A 62 7.16 10.78 2.30
C ASP A 62 6.04 11.46 3.12
N LEU A 63 5.06 10.69 3.59
CA LEU A 63 3.95 11.24 4.39
C LEU A 63 4.43 11.82 5.73
N GLU A 64 5.38 11.16 6.39
CA GLU A 64 6.02 11.70 7.59
C GLU A 64 6.77 13.01 7.32
N ALA A 65 7.46 13.09 6.17
CA ALA A 65 8.16 14.30 5.76
C ALA A 65 7.19 15.45 5.51
N PHE A 66 6.06 15.22 4.83
CA PHE A 66 5.04 16.24 4.59
C PHE A 66 4.39 16.74 5.89
N ALA A 67 4.02 15.84 6.79
CA ALA A 67 3.45 16.22 8.08
C ALA A 67 4.39 17.12 8.88
N LYS A 68 5.68 16.75 8.92
CA LYS A 68 6.71 17.50 9.64
C LYS A 68 7.02 18.86 9.00
N HIS A 69 7.15 18.90 7.68
CA HIS A 69 7.65 20.08 6.95
C HIS A 69 6.66 21.25 6.96
N ASP A 70 5.39 21.00 6.61
CA ASP A 70 4.45 22.10 6.35
C ASP A 70 3.69 22.57 7.60
N THR A 71 3.64 21.75 8.65
CA THR A 71 2.77 21.99 9.80
C THR A 71 3.41 21.71 11.15
N GLY A 72 4.63 21.17 11.19
CA GLY A 72 5.30 20.74 12.43
C GLY A 72 4.62 19.54 13.11
N ARG A 73 3.67 18.88 12.42
CA ARG A 73 2.94 17.72 12.93
C ARG A 73 3.86 16.50 13.07
N GLN A 74 3.58 15.66 14.06
CA GLN A 74 4.31 14.43 14.31
C GLN A 74 3.82 13.29 13.41
N THR A 75 4.59 12.20 13.31
CA THR A 75 4.20 10.97 12.56
C THR A 75 2.80 10.46 12.91
N ARG A 76 2.37 10.59 14.18
CA ARG A 76 1.04 10.15 14.62
C ARG A 76 -0.11 11.05 14.15
N GLU A 77 0.20 12.18 13.53
CA GLU A 77 -0.74 13.22 13.11
C GLU A 77 -0.84 13.34 11.58
N ILE A 78 -0.33 12.36 10.82
CA ILE A 78 -0.50 12.26 9.36
C ILE A 78 -2.00 12.27 9.04
N ASN A 79 -2.40 13.06 8.04
CA ASN A 79 -3.79 13.24 7.65
C ASN A 79 -4.00 13.26 6.12
N THR A 80 -5.24 13.48 5.69
CA THR A 80 -5.62 13.48 4.27
C THR A 80 -4.88 14.55 3.44
N ALA A 81 -4.46 15.67 4.03
CA ALA A 81 -3.70 16.69 3.31
C ALA A 81 -2.30 16.18 2.90
N ASP A 82 -1.63 15.41 3.75
CA ASP A 82 -0.34 14.78 3.43
C ASP A 82 -0.51 13.76 2.29
N LEU A 83 -1.61 12.99 2.33
CA LEU A 83 -1.96 12.07 1.25
C LEU A 83 -2.25 12.82 -0.07
N CYS A 84 -2.91 13.97 0.00
CA CYS A 84 -3.11 14.82 -1.17
C CYS A 84 -1.79 15.33 -1.74
N LEU A 85 -0.83 15.72 -0.90
CA LEU A 85 0.50 16.13 -1.34
C LEU A 85 1.27 14.99 -2.00
N TYR A 86 1.20 13.78 -1.43
CA TYR A 86 1.80 12.58 -2.02
C TYR A 86 1.20 12.28 -3.41
N LEU A 87 -0.11 12.43 -3.56
CA LEU A 87 -0.83 12.12 -4.80
C LEU A 87 -0.85 13.27 -5.82
N ARG A 88 -0.14 14.38 -5.60
CA ARG A 88 -0.20 15.60 -6.45
C ARG A 88 0.11 15.38 -7.94
N ASN A 89 0.90 14.35 -8.25
CA ASN A 89 1.28 14.00 -9.62
C ASN A 89 0.33 12.98 -10.27
N SER A 90 -0.66 12.47 -9.53
CA SER A 90 -1.60 11.44 -9.96
C SER A 90 -3.05 11.90 -9.69
N PRO A 91 -3.54 12.93 -10.40
CA PRO A 91 -4.81 13.57 -10.07
C PRO A 91 -6.02 12.61 -10.16
N GLN A 92 -6.02 11.63 -11.06
CA GLN A 92 -7.08 10.63 -11.15
C GLN A 92 -7.12 9.73 -9.91
N LEU A 93 -5.94 9.36 -9.40
CA LEU A 93 -5.83 8.55 -8.19
C LEU A 93 -6.26 9.35 -6.96
N GLN A 94 -5.85 10.62 -6.88
CA GLN A 94 -6.29 11.54 -5.84
C GLN A 94 -7.83 11.64 -5.81
N GLN A 95 -8.47 11.89 -6.96
CA GLN A 95 -9.94 11.97 -7.06
C GLN A 95 -10.64 10.68 -6.62
N THR A 96 -10.03 9.52 -6.87
CA THR A 96 -10.59 8.22 -6.48
C THR A 96 -10.50 7.99 -4.97
N ILE A 97 -9.40 8.41 -4.35
CA ILE A 97 -9.09 8.13 -2.94
C ILE A 97 -9.66 9.21 -2.00
N THR A 98 -9.65 10.47 -2.41
CA THR A 98 -10.20 11.58 -1.63
C THR A 98 -11.54 11.99 -2.23
N PRO A 99 -12.67 11.44 -1.73
CA PRO A 99 -13.98 11.88 -2.21
C PRO A 99 -14.12 13.38 -1.94
N ASN A 100 -14.42 14.14 -2.98
CA ASN A 100 -14.79 15.56 -2.84
C ASN A 100 -15.95 15.64 -1.83
N LYS A 101 -15.82 16.53 -0.84
CA LYS A 101 -16.97 16.93 -0.02
C LYS A 101 -18.06 17.55 -0.90
#